data_AF-D5GDV1-F1
#
_entry.id   AF-D5GDV1-F1
#
_cell.length_a   1.000
_cell.length_b   1.000
_cell.length_c   1.000
_cell.angle_alpha   90.00
_cell.angle_beta   90.00
_cell.angle_gamma   90.00
#
_symmetry.space_group_name_H-M   'P 1'
#
loop_
_entity.id
_entity.type
_entity.pdbx_description
1 polymer ?
#
loop_
_entity_poly.entity_id
_entity_poly.type
_entity_poly.pdbx_seq_one_letter_code
_entity_poly.pdbx_strand_id
1 'polypeptide(L)'
;MLRPEWHDSGPEELLLMHARVYALANYWAIEELSELALNRLLFNLQALKATEYNPVQVRYIVELISYVYEKTCMRHGEREPMRQGVTRFTALELTKLDSEGEIARLMGTYGDFADDLLSDLTRRIKLAEVWGGTQHRYLAGIEVC
;
A
#
# COMPACT_ATOMS: atom_id res chain seq x y z
N MET A 1 8.68 -20.12 -37.16
CA MET A 1 9.43 -19.19 -36.30
C MET A 1 8.49 -18.83 -35.16
N LEU A 2 8.67 -19.46 -34.00
CA LEU A 2 7.82 -19.25 -32.82
C LEU A 2 8.10 -17.86 -32.26
N ARG A 3 7.08 -16.99 -32.19
CA ARG A 3 7.20 -15.73 -31.43
C ARG A 3 7.39 -16.10 -29.96
N PRO A 4 8.26 -15.42 -29.21
CA PRO A 4 8.29 -15.61 -27.77
C PRO A 4 6.94 -15.15 -27.23
N GLU A 5 6.23 -16.06 -26.56
CA GLU A 5 5.14 -15.71 -25.67
C GLU A 5 5.76 -14.95 -24.49
N TRP A 6 5.96 -13.65 -24.67
CA TRP A 6 5.94 -12.75 -23.53
C TRP A 6 4.52 -12.90 -22.99
N HIS A 7 4.36 -13.74 -21.96
CA HIS A 7 3.23 -13.59 -21.06
C HIS A 7 3.20 -12.11 -20.71
N ASP A 8 2.17 -11.40 -21.17
CA ASP A 8 1.88 -10.06 -20.68
C ASP A 8 1.69 -10.24 -19.17
N SER A 9 2.77 -10.03 -18.43
CA SER A 9 2.75 -9.86 -17.00
C SER A 9 1.66 -8.86 -16.70
N GLY A 10 0.60 -9.30 -16.01
CA GLY A 10 -0.52 -8.42 -15.68
C GLY A 10 0.00 -7.14 -15.02
N PRO A 11 -0.73 -6.01 -15.11
CA PRO A 11 -0.32 -4.76 -14.49
C PRO A 11 0.04 -4.89 -13.00
N GLU A 12 -0.45 -5.93 -12.35
CA GLU A 12 -0.18 -6.28 -10.96
C GLU A 12 1.20 -6.94 -10.73
N GLU A 13 1.74 -7.71 -11.69
CA GLU A 13 3.09 -8.28 -11.59
C GLU A 13 4.17 -7.17 -11.69
N LEU A 14 3.85 -6.09 -12.39
CA LEU A 14 4.71 -4.89 -12.46
C LEU A 14 4.92 -4.26 -11.08
N LEU A 15 3.92 -4.29 -10.18
CA LEU A 15 4.05 -3.74 -8.83
C LEU A 15 5.17 -4.45 -8.06
N LEU A 16 5.13 -5.78 -8.05
CA LEU A 16 6.12 -6.57 -7.33
C LEU A 16 7.51 -6.44 -7.97
N MET A 17 7.59 -6.32 -9.30
CA MET A 17 8.86 -6.03 -9.98
C MET A 17 9.45 -4.68 -9.55
N HIS A 18 8.66 -3.61 -9.52
CA HIS A 18 9.16 -2.30 -9.07
C HIS A 18 9.60 -2.33 -7.60
N ALA A 19 8.88 -3.03 -6.73
CA ALA A 19 9.29 -3.22 -5.33
C ALA A 19 10.62 -3.99 -5.21
N ARG A 20 10.83 -5.02 -6.04
CA ARG A 20 12.08 -5.78 -6.09
C ARG A 20 13.26 -4.95 -6.56
N VAL A 21 13.08 -4.20 -7.65
CA VAL A 21 14.11 -3.27 -8.17
C VAL A 21 14.43 -2.22 -7.12
N TYR A 22 13.42 -1.66 -6.46
CA TYR A 22 13.61 -0.71 -5.37
C TYR A 22 14.45 -1.30 -4.24
N ALA A 23 14.07 -2.47 -3.71
CA ALA A 23 14.78 -3.10 -2.60
C ALA A 23 16.24 -3.39 -2.95
N LEU A 24 16.49 -3.88 -4.17
CA LEU A 24 17.85 -4.13 -4.67
C LEU A 24 18.64 -2.83 -4.81
N ALA A 25 18.10 -1.81 -5.47
CA ALA A 25 18.77 -0.53 -5.66
C ALA A 25 19.07 0.16 -4.32
N ASN A 26 18.12 0.14 -3.39
CA ASN A 26 18.27 0.70 -2.06
C ASN A 26 19.28 -0.07 -1.20
N TYR A 27 19.42 -1.39 -1.40
CA TYR A 27 20.47 -2.19 -0.76
C TYR A 27 21.86 -1.79 -1.26
N TRP A 28 22.01 -1.55 -2.57
CA TRP A 28 23.27 -1.15 -3.20
C TRP A 28 23.52 0.37 -3.20
N ALA A 29 22.66 1.16 -2.54
CA ALA A 29 22.73 2.62 -2.50
C ALA A 29 22.77 3.28 -3.90
N ILE A 30 22.03 2.73 -4.86
CA ILE A 30 21.84 3.32 -6.19
C ILE A 30 20.59 4.20 -6.13
N GLU A 31 20.76 5.44 -5.67
CA GLU A 31 19.66 6.34 -5.32
C GLU A 31 18.72 6.60 -6.49
N GLU A 32 19.24 6.93 -7.68
CA GLU A 32 18.41 7.28 -8.84
C GLU A 32 17.55 6.09 -9.31
N LEU A 33 18.09 4.87 -9.21
CA LEU A 33 17.35 3.67 -9.57
C LEU A 33 16.28 3.35 -8.52
N SER A 34 16.58 3.54 -7.24
CA SER A 34 15.60 3.37 -6.16
C SER A 34 14.45 4.39 -6.30
N GLU A 35 14.77 5.65 -6.58
CA GLU A 35 13.76 6.69 -6.78
C GLU A 35 12.89 6.40 -8.01
N LEU A 36 13.51 6.00 -9.13
CA LEU A 36 12.78 5.63 -10.33
C LEU A 36 11.82 4.46 -10.08
N ALA A 37 12.28 3.41 -9.38
CA ALA A 37 11.46 2.26 -9.06
C ALA A 37 10.28 2.62 -8.13
N LEU A 38 10.53 3.46 -7.12
CA LEU A 38 9.48 3.99 -6.24
C LEU A 38 8.44 4.78 -7.03
N ASN A 39 8.87 5.72 -7.87
CA ASN A 39 7.99 6.55 -8.67
C ASN A 39 7.11 5.71 -9.62
N ARG A 40 7.68 4.69 -10.25
CA ARG A 40 6.94 3.78 -11.12
C ARG A 40 5.91 2.95 -10.36
N LEU A 41 6.27 2.46 -9.17
CA LEU A 41 5.33 1.74 -8.32
C LEU A 41 4.16 2.63 -7.89
N LEU A 42 4.43 3.85 -7.42
CA LEU A 42 3.39 4.79 -6.99
C LEU A 42 2.45 5.16 -8.14
N PHE A 43 2.99 5.36 -9.36
CA PHE A 43 2.19 5.58 -10.55
C PHE A 43 1.25 4.41 -10.85
N ASN A 44 1.76 3.18 -10.79
CA ASN A 44 0.95 1.99 -11.03
C ASN A 44 -0.12 1.76 -9.94
N LEU A 45 0.20 2.02 -8.66
CA LEU A 45 -0.80 1.99 -7.57
C LEU A 45 -1.91 3.02 -7.79
N GLN A 46 -1.57 4.22 -8.27
CA GLN A 46 -2.58 5.22 -8.61
C GLN A 46 -3.48 4.78 -9.76
N ALA A 47 -2.90 4.15 -10.79
CA ALA A 47 -3.63 3.61 -11.92
C ALA A 47 -4.53 2.42 -11.54
N LEU A 48 -4.16 1.68 -10.49
CA LEU A 48 -4.92 0.54 -9.97
C LEU A 48 -6.12 0.94 -9.09
N LYS A 49 -6.33 2.23 -8.81
CA LYS A 49 -7.53 2.68 -8.09
C LYS A 49 -8.79 2.26 -8.83
N ALA A 50 -9.63 1.48 -8.17
CA ALA A 50 -10.82 0.91 -8.76
C ALA A 50 -12.04 1.10 -7.84
N THR A 51 -13.24 0.96 -8.41
CA THR A 51 -14.47 0.93 -7.62
C THR A 51 -14.57 -0.36 -6.80
N GLU A 52 -14.04 -1.46 -7.34
CA GLU A 52 -14.01 -2.79 -6.75
C GLU A 52 -12.72 -3.50 -7.14
N TYR A 53 -12.22 -4.37 -6.26
CA TYR A 53 -11.05 -5.21 -6.51
C TYR A 53 -11.49 -6.67 -6.64
N ASN A 54 -11.02 -7.34 -7.71
CA ASN A 54 -11.20 -8.78 -7.81
C ASN A 54 -10.20 -9.53 -6.89
N PRO A 55 -10.44 -10.81 -6.55
CA PRO A 55 -9.56 -11.56 -5.64
C PRO A 55 -8.10 -11.66 -6.09
N VAL A 56 -7.86 -11.64 -7.42
CA VAL A 56 -6.51 -11.68 -7.98
C VAL A 56 -5.77 -10.37 -7.68
N GLN A 57 -6.42 -9.22 -7.85
CA GLN A 57 -5.85 -7.91 -7.53
C GLN A 57 -5.58 -7.76 -6.03
N VAL A 58 -6.51 -8.21 -5.17
CA VAL A 58 -6.31 -8.21 -3.71
C VAL A 58 -5.08 -9.04 -3.35
N ARG A 59 -4.94 -10.25 -3.91
CA ARG A 59 -3.76 -11.10 -3.68
C ARG A 59 -2.45 -10.41 -4.04
N TYR A 60 -2.39 -9.71 -5.17
CA TYR A 60 -1.17 -8.99 -5.56
C TYR A 60 -0.83 -7.82 -4.62
N ILE A 61 -1.82 -7.10 -4.12
CA ILE A 61 -1.61 -6.07 -3.10
C ILE A 61 -1.11 -6.68 -1.80
N VAL A 62 -1.67 -7.83 -1.40
CA VAL A 62 -1.23 -8.57 -0.20
C VAL A 62 0.21 -9.04 -0.33
N GLU A 63 0.58 -9.58 -1.50
CA GLU A 63 1.96 -9.98 -1.82
C GLU A 63 2.91 -8.78 -1.81
N LEU A 64 2.48 -7.64 -2.36
CA LEU A 64 3.26 -6.40 -2.36
C LEU A 64 3.52 -5.90 -0.93
N ILE A 65 2.48 -5.83 -0.09
CA ILE A 65 2.62 -5.40 1.31
C ILE A 65 3.59 -6.33 2.04
N SER A 66 3.38 -7.65 1.93
CA SER A 66 4.25 -8.65 2.55
C SER A 66 5.70 -8.46 2.12
N TYR A 67 5.94 -8.34 0.80
CA TYR A 67 7.28 -8.16 0.26
C TYR A 67 7.96 -6.89 0.80
N VAL A 68 7.27 -5.76 0.79
CA VAL A 68 7.85 -4.48 1.22
C VAL A 68 8.18 -4.52 2.72
N TYR A 69 7.30 -5.08 3.55
CA TYR A 69 7.57 -5.21 4.99
C TYR A 69 8.65 -6.26 5.32
N GLU A 70 8.84 -7.27 4.48
CA GLU A 70 9.94 -8.24 4.65
C GLU A 70 11.30 -7.73 4.14
N LYS A 71 11.32 -6.91 3.09
CA LYS A 71 12.54 -6.58 2.34
C LYS A 71 13.04 -5.16 2.50
N THR A 72 12.24 -4.27 3.08
CA THR A 72 12.68 -2.93 3.44
C THR A 72 12.66 -2.78 4.96
N CYS A 73 13.40 -1.81 5.49
CA CYS A 73 13.40 -1.49 6.91
C CYS A 73 13.49 0.03 7.10
N MET A 74 13.02 0.51 8.25
CA MET A 74 13.20 1.92 8.61
C MET A 74 14.70 2.23 8.72
N ARG A 75 15.14 3.31 8.08
CA ARG A 75 16.50 3.82 8.20
C ARG A 75 16.45 5.12 8.99
N HIS A 76 17.30 5.22 10.02
CA HIS A 76 17.47 6.45 10.80
C HIS A 76 16.17 7.00 11.45
N GLY A 77 15.21 6.13 11.77
CA GLY A 77 13.93 6.52 12.37
C GLY A 77 12.95 7.18 11.40
N GLU A 78 13.29 7.28 10.11
CA GLU A 78 12.39 7.76 9.09
C GLU A 78 11.57 6.61 8.50
N ARG A 79 10.32 6.90 8.14
CA ARG A 79 9.48 5.94 7.43
C ARG A 79 10.10 5.62 6.09
N GLU A 80 10.25 4.33 5.84
CA GLU A 80 10.75 3.83 4.58
C GLU A 80 9.78 4.23 3.43
N PRO A 81 10.26 4.92 2.36
CA PRO A 81 9.39 5.50 1.33
C PRO A 81 8.47 4.49 0.63
N MET A 82 8.94 3.26 0.38
CA MET A 82 8.13 2.22 -0.25
C MET A 82 7.01 1.75 0.68
N ARG A 83 7.31 1.44 1.96
CA ARG A 83 6.29 1.16 3.00
C ARG A 83 5.27 2.29 3.07
N GLN A 84 5.72 3.54 3.12
CA GLN A 84 4.83 4.69 3.18
C GLN A 84 3.90 4.78 1.97
N GLY A 85 4.43 4.55 0.76
CA GLY A 85 3.66 4.56 -0.48
C GLY A 85 2.55 3.51 -0.50
N VAL A 86 2.92 2.27 -0.23
CA VAL A 86 1.99 1.12 -0.21
C VAL A 86 0.95 1.30 0.89
N THR A 87 1.36 1.66 2.10
CA THR A 87 0.43 1.80 3.23
C THR A 87 -0.55 2.95 3.06
N ARG A 88 -0.13 4.07 2.44
CA ARG A 88 -1.06 5.15 2.08
C ARG A 88 -2.10 4.72 1.05
N PHE A 89 -1.70 3.95 0.04
CA PHE A 89 -2.62 3.37 -0.92
C PHE A 89 -3.60 2.42 -0.24
N THR A 90 -3.10 1.49 0.57
CA THR A 90 -3.95 0.54 1.31
C THR A 90 -4.91 1.24 2.23
N ALA A 91 -4.49 2.29 2.95
CA ALA A 91 -5.38 3.09 3.76
C ALA A 91 -6.52 3.65 2.89
N LEU A 92 -6.19 4.33 1.78
CA LEU A 92 -7.17 4.95 0.89
C LEU A 92 -8.26 3.99 0.42
N GLU A 93 -7.86 2.78 0.06
CA GLU A 93 -8.72 1.76 -0.54
C GLU A 93 -9.14 0.65 0.46
N LEU A 94 -8.89 0.83 1.76
CA LEU A 94 -9.00 -0.22 2.78
C LEU A 94 -10.35 -0.94 2.76
N THR A 95 -11.45 -0.18 2.69
CA THR A 95 -12.80 -0.74 2.72
C THR A 95 -13.10 -1.64 1.52
N LYS A 96 -12.40 -1.45 0.39
CA LYS A 96 -12.55 -2.26 -0.83
C LYS A 96 -11.57 -3.43 -0.83
N LEU A 97 -10.36 -3.22 -0.31
CA LEU A 97 -9.30 -4.23 -0.27
C LEU A 97 -9.53 -5.30 0.80
N ASP A 98 -10.15 -4.96 1.93
CA ASP A 98 -10.31 -5.86 3.08
C ASP A 98 -11.68 -6.56 3.12
N SER A 99 -12.34 -6.73 1.97
CA SER A 99 -13.65 -7.39 1.88
C SER A 99 -13.64 -8.84 2.40
N GLU A 100 -12.51 -9.53 2.21
CA GLU A 100 -12.28 -10.92 2.66
C GLU A 100 -11.39 -11.02 3.92
N GLY A 101 -11.00 -9.89 4.51
CA GLY A 101 -10.17 -9.85 5.72
C GLY A 101 -8.67 -10.10 5.51
N GLU A 102 -8.18 -10.09 4.26
CA GLU A 102 -6.75 -10.34 3.98
C GLU A 102 -5.84 -9.23 4.50
N ILE A 103 -6.29 -7.97 4.49
CA ILE A 103 -5.52 -6.85 5.05
C ILE A 103 -5.49 -6.96 6.58
N ALA A 104 -6.62 -7.33 7.21
CA ALA A 104 -6.68 -7.57 8.64
C ALA A 104 -5.70 -8.69 9.07
N ARG A 105 -5.55 -9.76 8.27
CA ARG A 105 -4.56 -10.81 8.52
C ARG A 105 -3.13 -10.26 8.43
N LEU A 106 -2.83 -9.42 7.45
CA LEU A 106 -1.51 -8.79 7.33
C LEU A 106 -1.17 -7.92 8.54
N MET A 107 -2.15 -7.21 9.12
CA MET A 107 -1.93 -6.45 10.36
C MET A 107 -1.55 -7.35 11.53
N GLY A 108 -2.11 -8.57 11.60
CA GLY A 108 -1.75 -9.57 12.61
C GLY A 108 -0.35 -10.17 12.39
N THR A 109 0.10 -10.25 11.13
CA THR A 109 1.42 -10.79 10.76
C THR A 109 2.54 -9.76 10.91
N TYR A 110 2.29 -8.51 10.52
CA TYR A 110 3.27 -7.43 10.45
C TYR A 110 2.85 -6.26 11.35
N GLY A 111 3.38 -6.21 12.59
CA GLY A 111 3.07 -5.16 13.56
C GLY A 111 3.38 -3.75 13.03
N ASP A 112 4.56 -3.57 12.40
CA ASP A 112 4.93 -2.30 11.74
C ASP A 112 3.89 -1.85 10.70
N PHE A 113 3.30 -2.79 9.96
CA PHE A 113 2.27 -2.48 8.97
C PHE A 113 0.98 -2.02 9.65
N ALA A 114 0.58 -2.65 10.74
CA ALA A 114 -0.56 -2.22 11.53
C ALA A 114 -0.37 -0.77 12.04
N ASP A 115 0.81 -0.45 12.57
CA ASP A 115 1.14 0.88 13.08
C ASP A 115 1.14 1.95 11.98
N ASP A 116 1.77 1.65 10.85
CA ASP A 116 1.81 2.55 9.70
C ASP A 116 0.40 2.80 9.13
N LEU A 117 -0.41 1.74 9.01
CA LEU A 117 -1.76 1.80 8.47
C LEU A 117 -2.67 2.60 9.40
N LEU A 118 -2.64 2.33 10.71
CA LEU A 118 -3.41 3.06 11.71
C LEU A 118 -3.06 4.55 11.69
N SER A 119 -1.77 4.88 11.53
CA SER A 119 -1.32 6.26 11.43
C SER A 119 -1.90 6.97 10.21
N ASP A 120 -1.92 6.31 9.04
CA ASP A 120 -2.47 6.89 7.82
C ASP A 120 -4.00 6.99 7.84
N LEU A 121 -4.70 6.03 8.45
CA LEU A 121 -6.14 6.12 8.71
C LEU A 121 -6.47 7.29 9.64
N THR A 122 -5.73 7.42 10.76
CA THR A 122 -5.90 8.51 11.71
C THR A 122 -5.68 9.87 11.04
N ARG A 123 -4.65 9.98 10.20
CA ARG A 123 -4.37 11.20 9.41
C ARG A 123 -5.55 11.54 8.49
N ARG A 124 -6.13 10.54 7.81
CA ARG A 124 -7.29 10.76 6.92
C ARG A 124 -8.53 11.20 7.69
N ILE A 125 -8.80 10.59 8.84
CA ILE A 125 -9.93 10.97 9.70
C ILE A 125 -9.79 12.42 10.14
N LYS A 126 -8.60 12.81 10.65
CA LYS A 126 -8.32 14.21 11.03
C LYS A 126 -8.54 15.19 9.88
N LEU A 127 -8.11 14.85 8.66
CA LEU A 127 -8.32 15.70 7.50
C LEU A 127 -9.81 15.80 7.12
N ALA A 128 -10.55 14.70 7.21
CA ALA A 128 -11.99 14.70 6.94
C ALA A 128 -12.77 15.52 7.99
N GLU A 129 -12.39 15.45 9.26
CA GLU A 129 -12.99 16.25 10.35
C GLU A 129 -12.74 17.75 10.18
N VAL A 130 -11.55 18.14 9.70
CA VAL A 130 -11.21 19.55 9.45
C VAL A 130 -12.00 20.13 8.26
N TRP A 131 -12.35 19.30 7.27
CA TRP A 131 -13.07 19.75 6.06
C TRP A 131 -14.59 19.58 6.14
N GLY A 132 -15.06 18.58 6.90
CA GLY A 132 -16.46 18.35 7.20
C GLY A 132 -16.88 19.11 8.44
N GLY A 133 -17.22 20.39 8.30
CA GLY A 133 -17.70 21.24 9.39
C GLY A 133 -19.07 20.82 9.94
N THR A 134 -19.19 19.62 10.52
CA THR A 134 -20.27 19.22 11.44
C THR A 134 -19.82 17.98 12.22
N GLN A 135 -19.46 18.19 13.50
CA GLN A 135 -18.94 17.15 14.39
C GLN A 135 -20.11 16.42 15.05
N HIS A 136 -20.68 15.43 14.38
CA HIS A 136 -21.49 14.43 15.09
C HIS A 136 -20.56 13.37 15.64
N ARG A 137 -20.39 13.34 16.96
CA ARG A 137 -19.58 12.30 17.61
C ARG A 137 -20.42 11.04 17.64
N TYR A 138 -20.02 10.01 16.90
CA TYR A 138 -20.65 8.69 17.02
C TYR A 138 -19.71 7.74 17.75
N LEU A 139 -20.22 7.06 18.79
CA LEU A 139 -19.57 5.90 19.39
C LEU A 139 -20.45 4.68 19.13
N ALA A 140 -19.91 3.68 18.42
CA ALA A 140 -20.65 2.45 18.08
C ALA A 140 -22.02 2.69 17.40
N GLY A 141 -22.11 3.72 16.53
CA GLY A 141 -23.36 4.10 15.86
C GLY A 141 -24.34 4.92 16.70
N ILE A 142 -23.96 5.32 17.92
CA ILE A 142 -24.77 6.16 18.81
C ILE A 142 -24.23 7.58 18.77
N GLU A 143 -25.09 8.56 18.50
CA GLU A 143 -24.75 9.97 18.56
C GLU A 143 -24.49 10.37 20.03
N VAL A 144 -23.31 10.93 20.28
CA VAL A 144 -22.83 11.37 21.58
C VAL A 144 -22.87 12.89 21.57
N CYS A 145 -23.83 13.45 22.32
CA CYS A 145 -23.94 14.88 22.57
C CYS A 145 -22.75 15.40 23.39
#